data_AF-A0A7S8FDN2-F1
#
_entry.id   AF-A0A7S8FDN2-F1
#
_cell.length_a   1.000
_cell.length_b   1.000
_cell.length_c   1.000
_cell.angle_alpha   90.00
_cell.angle_beta   90.00
_cell.angle_gamma   90.00
#
_symmetry.space_group_name_H-M   'P 1'
#
loop_
_entity.id
_entity.type
_entity.pdbx_description
1 polymer ?
#
loop_
_entity_poly.entity_id
_entity_poly.type
_entity_poly.pdbx_seq_one_letter_code
_entity_poly.pdbx_strand_id
1 'polypeptide(L)'
;MPMSVETEDAFQKELIELFVQEAQEWLQQIHVALDELQQAPPADRYRSLAQTIKIGITNLGGSAATINLNDVERASFSALPFIEAVQEPSARISADDFLALCKQLGHIHGTLTRATGVAFDTEAAQASADNTPTTIGTKELLSLLRGLSDQGPATGTFCRNLVQTMVAQTEGLLQRGMEQCNLVSIQEFLDRSAEGEQEFLELARQEVSHLSTILQALKNGSAFSEVPSSHLQNAVERVAQLWSAAQQVNASHTMTFFMGLHSFLAIVMDRRVTVDATRYEAVQSRLAQSINSLEEWAQCGQAERAALQRVLPS
;
A
#
# COMPACT_ATOMS: atom_id res chain seq x y z
N MET A 1 20.73 51.99 1.58
CA MET A 1 20.62 51.16 0.36
C MET A 1 20.31 49.73 0.81
N PRO A 2 19.03 49.34 0.97
CA PRO A 2 18.64 48.02 1.49
C PRO A 2 18.32 46.98 0.39
N MET A 3 18.38 47.34 -0.90
CA MET A 3 17.92 46.48 -2.02
C MET A 3 18.80 45.27 -2.36
N SER A 4 19.91 45.01 -1.66
CA SER A 4 20.80 43.88 -1.97
C SER A 4 20.58 42.63 -1.11
N VAL A 5 19.90 42.75 0.03
CA VAL A 5 19.63 41.62 0.93
C VAL A 5 18.35 40.90 0.51
N GLU A 6 17.32 41.65 0.11
CA GLU A 6 16.02 41.09 -0.32
C GLU A 6 16.12 40.23 -1.59
N THR A 7 17.06 40.51 -2.49
CA THR A 7 17.26 39.72 -3.72
C THR A 7 18.04 38.43 -3.48
N GLU A 8 18.98 38.41 -2.54
CA GLU A 8 19.73 37.21 -2.16
C GLU A 8 18.83 36.23 -1.40
N ASP A 9 18.01 36.75 -0.48
CA ASP A 9 17.05 35.94 0.26
C ASP A 9 15.96 35.34 -0.65
N ALA A 10 15.52 36.08 -1.69
CA ALA A 10 14.58 35.57 -2.68
C ALA A 10 15.17 34.46 -3.56
N PHE A 11 16.43 34.60 -3.98
CA PHE A 11 17.14 33.59 -4.77
C PHE A 11 17.43 32.32 -3.95
N GLN A 12 17.86 32.48 -2.69
CA GLN A 12 18.05 31.36 -1.76
C GLN A 12 16.74 30.58 -1.53
N LYS A 13 15.62 31.30 -1.39
CA LYS A 13 14.32 30.68 -1.24
C LYS A 13 13.90 29.88 -2.47
N GLU A 14 14.12 30.39 -3.68
CA GLU A 14 13.84 29.69 -4.93
C GLU A 14 14.71 28.43 -5.09
N LEU A 15 15.99 28.48 -4.70
CA LEU A 15 16.88 27.32 -4.69
C LEU A 15 16.41 26.24 -3.70
N ILE A 16 15.93 26.64 -2.51
CA ILE A 16 15.38 25.71 -1.53
C ILE A 16 14.07 25.08 -2.05
N GLU A 17 13.19 25.85 -2.68
CA GLU A 17 11.95 25.35 -3.27
C GLU A 17 12.21 24.33 -4.39
N LEU A 18 13.16 24.61 -5.28
CA LEU A 18 13.58 23.68 -6.32
C LEU A 18 14.21 22.41 -5.73
N PHE A 19 15.09 22.55 -4.75
CA PHE A 19 15.68 21.43 -4.05
C PHE A 19 14.63 20.55 -3.36
N VAL A 20 13.61 21.14 -2.73
CA VAL A 20 12.51 20.40 -2.10
C VAL A 20 11.77 19.55 -3.14
N GLN A 21 11.46 20.11 -4.31
CA GLN A 21 10.78 19.38 -5.37
C GLN A 21 11.63 18.20 -5.87
N GLU A 22 12.91 18.43 -6.16
CA GLU A 22 13.82 17.37 -6.61
C GLU A 22 14.03 16.29 -5.52
N ALA A 23 14.13 16.71 -4.26
CA ALA A 23 14.24 15.82 -3.12
C ALA A 23 13.01 14.92 -2.96
N GLN A 24 11.79 15.44 -3.19
CA GLN A 24 10.58 14.63 -3.20
C GLN A 24 10.62 13.56 -4.30
N GLU A 25 11.05 13.91 -5.50
CA GLU A 25 11.16 12.95 -6.61
C GLU A 25 12.17 11.83 -6.31
N TRP A 26 13.35 12.17 -5.79
CA TRP A 26 14.35 11.16 -5.41
C TRP A 26 13.86 10.29 -4.25
N LEU A 27 13.24 10.87 -3.23
CA LEU A 27 12.68 10.10 -2.12
C LEU A 27 11.57 9.15 -2.59
N GLN A 28 10.71 9.58 -3.50
CA GLN A 28 9.67 8.72 -4.07
C GLN A 28 10.28 7.54 -4.86
N GLN A 29 11.29 7.82 -5.69
CA GLN A 29 11.99 6.76 -6.45
C GLN A 29 12.70 5.76 -5.52
N ILE A 30 13.30 6.25 -4.43
CA ILE A 30 13.93 5.42 -3.41
C ILE A 30 12.88 4.53 -2.71
N HIS A 31 11.73 5.08 -2.32
CA HIS A 31 10.65 4.30 -1.69
C HIS A 31 10.12 3.19 -2.60
N VAL A 32 9.82 3.51 -3.85
CA VAL A 32 9.36 2.51 -4.83
C VAL A 32 10.41 1.42 -5.04
N ALA A 33 11.69 1.80 -5.13
CA ALA A 33 12.77 0.84 -5.29
C ALA A 33 12.95 -0.06 -4.07
N LEU A 34 12.75 0.46 -2.85
CA LEU A 34 12.81 -0.32 -1.61
C LEU A 34 11.65 -1.29 -1.48
N ASP A 35 10.43 -0.85 -1.77
CA ASP A 35 9.25 -1.72 -1.74
C ASP A 35 9.42 -2.88 -2.74
N GLU A 36 9.89 -2.59 -3.95
CA GLU A 36 10.16 -3.64 -4.94
C GLU A 36 11.31 -4.57 -4.50
N LEU A 37 12.37 -4.06 -3.86
CA LEU A 37 13.43 -4.90 -3.29
C LEU A 37 12.90 -5.85 -2.20
N GLN A 38 11.95 -5.43 -1.38
CA GLN A 38 11.32 -6.27 -0.36
C GLN A 38 10.55 -7.46 -0.95
N GLN A 39 10.05 -7.33 -2.19
CA GLN A 39 9.35 -8.39 -2.91
C GLN A 39 10.29 -9.47 -3.49
N ALA A 40 11.59 -9.40 -3.20
CA ALA A 40 12.63 -10.33 -3.67
C ALA A 40 12.64 -10.53 -5.21
N PRO A 41 12.89 -9.45 -5.98
CA PRO A 41 12.87 -9.50 -7.44
C PRO A 41 14.09 -10.27 -7.99
N PRO A 42 14.07 -10.67 -9.28
CA PRO A 42 15.20 -11.36 -9.91
C PRO A 42 16.51 -10.56 -9.81
N ALA A 43 17.65 -11.25 -9.76
CA ALA A 43 18.96 -10.65 -9.44
C ALA A 43 19.36 -9.44 -10.31
N ASP A 44 18.99 -9.41 -11.59
CA ASP A 44 19.29 -8.28 -12.47
C ASP A 44 18.43 -7.05 -12.12
N ARG A 45 17.15 -7.27 -11.80
CA ARG A 45 16.26 -6.22 -11.33
C ARG A 45 16.68 -5.72 -9.95
N TYR A 46 17.05 -6.65 -9.06
CA TYR A 46 17.58 -6.35 -7.74
C TYR A 46 18.77 -5.37 -7.80
N ARG A 47 19.80 -5.66 -8.61
CA ARG A 47 20.95 -4.75 -8.77
C ARG A 47 20.55 -3.39 -9.34
N SER A 48 19.61 -3.38 -10.29
CA SER A 48 19.08 -2.13 -10.86
C SER A 48 18.42 -1.27 -9.79
N LEU A 49 17.62 -1.85 -8.89
CA LEU A 49 16.92 -1.13 -7.83
C LEU A 49 17.90 -0.59 -6.77
N ALA A 50 18.85 -1.41 -6.34
CA ALA A 50 19.89 -0.97 -5.41
C ALA A 50 20.76 0.16 -6.00
N GLN A 51 20.98 0.16 -7.32
CA GLN A 51 21.64 1.26 -8.02
C GLN A 51 20.77 2.51 -8.08
N THR A 52 19.46 2.39 -8.32
CA THR A 52 18.51 3.52 -8.26
C THR A 52 18.56 4.20 -6.91
N ILE A 53 18.56 3.43 -5.81
CA ILE A 53 18.66 3.97 -4.45
C ILE A 53 19.99 4.69 -4.23
N LYS A 54 21.11 4.11 -4.69
CA LYS A 54 22.44 4.73 -4.60
C LYS A 54 22.49 6.08 -5.32
N ILE A 55 21.96 6.14 -6.54
CA ILE A 55 21.93 7.36 -7.34
C ILE A 55 21.06 8.42 -6.67
N GLY A 56 19.85 8.06 -6.21
CA GLY A 56 18.96 9.00 -5.52
C GLY A 56 19.61 9.62 -4.28
N ILE A 57 20.25 8.81 -3.43
CA ILE A 57 20.95 9.30 -2.24
C ILE A 57 22.15 10.19 -2.59
N THR A 58 22.91 9.83 -3.63
CA THR A 58 24.10 10.61 -4.04
C THR A 58 23.69 11.97 -4.61
N ASN A 59 22.63 12.00 -5.42
CA ASN A 59 22.08 13.24 -5.97
C ASN A 59 21.53 14.14 -4.86
N LEU A 60 20.78 13.56 -3.91
CA LEU A 60 20.24 14.28 -2.76
C LEU A 60 21.36 14.93 -1.93
N GLY A 61 22.40 14.17 -1.61
CA GLY A 61 23.56 14.68 -0.86
C GLY A 61 24.33 15.75 -1.64
N GLY A 62 24.55 15.54 -2.94
CA GLY A 62 25.22 16.50 -3.81
C GLY A 62 24.45 17.82 -3.94
N SER A 63 23.15 17.76 -4.19
CA SER A 63 22.30 18.95 -4.29
C SER A 63 22.21 19.68 -2.94
N ALA A 64 22.10 18.96 -1.82
CA ALA A 64 22.13 19.56 -0.49
C ALA A 64 23.43 20.34 -0.21
N ALA A 65 24.58 19.83 -0.68
CA ALA A 65 25.86 20.53 -0.56
C ALA A 65 25.87 21.85 -1.34
N THR A 66 25.25 21.91 -2.53
CA THR A 66 25.22 23.13 -3.35
C THR A 66 24.46 24.28 -2.71
N ILE A 67 23.48 23.97 -1.86
CA ILE A 67 22.66 24.96 -1.12
C ILE A 67 23.02 25.02 0.37
N ASN A 68 24.20 24.53 0.76
CA ASN A 68 24.76 24.56 2.12
C ASN A 68 23.90 23.88 3.21
N LEU A 69 23.10 22.87 2.85
CA LEU A 69 22.37 22.02 3.81
C LEU A 69 23.26 20.89 4.32
N ASN A 70 24.31 21.26 5.07
CA ASN A 70 25.37 20.35 5.51
C ASN A 70 24.87 19.13 6.31
N ASP A 71 23.79 19.27 7.06
CA ASP A 71 23.21 18.16 7.82
C ASP A 71 22.52 17.14 6.90
N VAL A 72 21.85 17.62 5.85
CA VAL A 72 21.21 16.76 4.83
C VAL A 72 22.27 16.07 3.98
N GLU A 73 23.31 16.79 3.57
CA GLU A 73 24.48 16.25 2.88
C GLU A 73 25.09 15.09 3.67
N ARG A 74 25.42 15.35 4.95
CA ARG A 74 26.03 14.34 5.83
C ARG A 74 25.15 13.12 6.02
N ALA A 75 23.85 13.32 6.27
CA ALA A 75 22.89 12.23 6.44
C ALA A 75 22.75 11.40 5.15
N SER A 76 22.78 12.05 3.98
CA SER A 76 22.70 11.36 2.68
C SER A 76 23.92 10.49 2.46
N PHE A 77 25.12 11.04 2.60
CA PHE A 77 26.34 10.26 2.37
C PHE A 77 26.60 9.18 3.43
N SER A 78 26.09 9.33 4.66
CA SER A 78 26.17 8.28 5.67
C SER A 78 25.32 7.05 5.35
N ALA A 79 24.38 7.14 4.40
CA ALA A 79 23.58 6.00 3.96
C ALA A 79 24.31 5.10 2.94
N LEU A 80 25.36 5.59 2.27
CA LEU A 80 26.06 4.84 1.21
C LEU A 80 26.59 3.46 1.64
N PRO A 81 27.23 3.29 2.82
CA PRO A 81 27.72 1.99 3.26
C PRO A 81 26.60 0.95 3.43
N PHE A 82 25.40 1.39 3.82
CA PHE A 82 24.23 0.52 3.98
C PHE A 82 23.65 0.10 2.63
N ILE A 83 23.69 0.97 1.62
CA ILE A 83 23.30 0.61 0.25
C ILE A 83 24.27 -0.42 -0.32
N GLU A 84 25.58 -0.22 -0.10
CA GLU A 84 26.62 -1.15 -0.57
C GLU A 84 26.47 -2.54 0.07
N ALA A 85 26.12 -2.61 1.35
CA ALA A 85 25.78 -3.87 2.03
C ALA A 85 24.56 -4.57 1.40
N VAL A 86 23.62 -3.81 0.84
CA VAL A 86 22.39 -4.31 0.21
C VAL A 86 22.58 -4.59 -1.30
N GLN A 87 23.70 -4.21 -1.93
CA GLN A 87 23.90 -4.38 -3.38
C GLN A 87 24.20 -5.82 -3.83
N GLU A 88 24.62 -6.72 -2.93
CA GLU A 88 24.95 -8.10 -3.26
C GLU A 88 23.72 -9.02 -3.22
N PRO A 89 23.23 -9.55 -4.36
CA PRO A 89 22.05 -10.43 -4.38
C PRO A 89 22.30 -11.80 -3.74
N SER A 90 23.57 -12.20 -3.62
CA SER A 90 24.04 -13.49 -3.12
C SER A 90 24.41 -13.48 -1.65
N ALA A 91 24.68 -12.32 -1.07
CA ALA A 91 24.66 -12.15 0.37
C ALA A 91 23.19 -12.16 0.76
N ARG A 92 22.76 -13.12 1.57
CA ARG A 92 21.44 -13.05 2.21
C ARG A 92 21.42 -11.74 2.98
N ILE A 93 20.81 -10.70 2.44
CA ILE A 93 20.64 -9.41 3.12
C ILE A 93 20.10 -9.77 4.49
N SER A 94 20.85 -9.47 5.54
CA SER A 94 20.30 -9.68 6.86
C SER A 94 19.13 -8.70 7.01
N ALA A 95 18.03 -9.13 7.63
CA ALA A 95 16.92 -8.21 7.90
C ALA A 95 17.42 -6.95 8.64
N ASP A 96 18.50 -7.10 9.41
CA ASP A 96 19.20 -6.03 10.12
C ASP A 96 19.84 -5.00 9.16
N ASP A 97 20.46 -5.42 8.05
CA ASP A 97 21.06 -4.49 7.07
C ASP A 97 19.99 -3.69 6.33
N PHE A 98 18.87 -4.33 5.99
CA PHE A 98 17.74 -3.65 5.35
C PHE A 98 17.05 -2.69 6.33
N LEU A 99 16.83 -3.11 7.58
CA LEU A 99 16.29 -2.24 8.64
C LEU A 99 17.23 -1.06 8.92
N ALA A 100 18.55 -1.27 8.90
CA ALA A 100 19.53 -0.21 9.04
C ALA A 100 19.41 0.80 7.88
N LEU A 101 19.25 0.35 6.64
CA LEU A 101 19.01 1.21 5.49
C LEU A 101 17.71 2.03 5.63
N CYS A 102 16.59 1.38 6.01
CA CYS A 102 15.32 2.09 6.26
C CYS A 102 15.45 3.14 7.37
N LYS A 103 16.17 2.82 8.45
CA LYS A 103 16.42 3.76 9.55
C LYS A 103 17.27 4.95 9.10
N GLN A 104 18.28 4.73 8.26
CA GLN A 104 19.08 5.82 7.68
C GLN A 104 18.25 6.72 6.76
N LEU A 105 17.35 6.14 5.96
CA LEU A 105 16.43 6.91 5.13
C LEU A 105 15.44 7.75 5.94
N GLY A 106 14.91 7.20 7.03
CA GLY A 106 14.11 7.97 7.99
C GLY A 106 14.91 9.11 8.63
N HIS A 107 16.20 8.92 8.88
CA HIS A 107 17.08 9.98 9.38
C HIS A 107 17.31 11.09 8.34
N ILE A 108 17.52 10.74 7.07
CA ILE A 108 17.62 11.69 5.94
C ILE A 108 16.34 12.51 5.86
N HIS A 109 15.18 11.84 5.90
CA HIS A 109 13.87 12.47 5.82
C HIS A 109 13.60 13.48 6.95
N GLY A 110 13.90 13.08 8.20
CA GLY A 110 13.77 13.99 9.34
C GLY A 110 14.72 15.18 9.25
N THR A 111 15.90 14.99 8.67
CA THR A 111 16.89 16.07 8.48
C THR A 111 16.49 17.03 7.38
N LEU A 112 15.94 16.53 6.26
CA LEU A 112 15.33 17.32 5.19
C LEU A 112 14.17 18.18 5.70
N THR A 113 13.28 17.59 6.51
CA THR A 113 12.13 18.29 7.09
C THR A 113 12.60 19.43 8.00
N ARG A 114 13.61 19.20 8.85
CA ARG A 114 14.18 20.26 9.70
C ARG A 114 14.90 21.35 8.90
N ALA A 115 15.57 20.98 7.81
CA ALA A 115 16.38 21.89 7.02
C ALA A 115 15.55 22.81 6.10
N THR A 116 14.42 22.31 5.59
CA THR A 116 13.60 23.03 4.61
C THR A 116 12.27 23.54 5.18
N GLY A 117 11.84 23.02 6.33
CA GLY A 117 10.53 23.33 6.93
C GLY A 117 9.35 22.71 6.18
N VAL A 118 9.59 21.94 5.11
CA VAL A 118 8.57 21.21 4.36
C VAL A 118 8.47 19.81 4.93
N ALA A 119 7.26 19.42 5.31
CA ALA A 119 6.96 18.01 5.55
C ALA A 119 7.03 17.31 4.21
N PHE A 120 8.12 16.59 3.98
CA PHE A 120 8.12 15.53 2.98
C PHE A 120 7.18 14.48 3.58
N ASP A 121 6.04 14.19 2.97
CA ASP A 121 5.11 13.24 3.57
C ASP A 121 5.71 11.83 3.47
N THR A 122 6.29 11.41 4.59
CA THR A 122 6.06 10.07 5.11
C THR A 122 5.13 10.29 6.30
N GLU A 123 3.94 9.70 6.31
CA GLU A 123 3.09 9.62 7.51
C GLU A 123 3.85 8.88 8.63
N ALA A 124 4.80 9.55 9.27
CA ALA A 124 5.56 9.13 10.43
C ALA A 124 6.60 10.21 10.75
N ALA A 125 6.18 11.27 11.46
CA ALA A 125 6.94 11.87 12.57
C ALA A 125 6.44 13.28 12.92
N GLN A 126 5.20 13.39 13.41
CA GLN A 126 4.85 14.41 14.40
C GLN A 126 3.89 13.82 15.44
N ALA A 127 4.46 13.13 16.43
CA ALA A 127 3.83 12.94 17.73
C ALA A 127 4.91 13.12 18.80
N SER A 128 4.93 14.32 19.36
CA SER A 128 5.25 14.71 20.74
C SER A 128 6.40 14.03 21.48
N ALA A 129 7.30 14.88 21.99
CA ALA A 129 8.08 14.61 23.19
C ALA A 129 7.18 14.11 24.33
N ASP A 130 7.68 13.15 25.11
CA ASP A 130 6.99 12.31 26.10
C ASP A 130 6.03 11.27 25.53
N ASN A 131 6.56 10.11 25.12
CA ASN A 131 6.00 8.80 25.41
C ASN A 131 7.06 7.73 25.09
N THR A 132 7.40 6.90 26.07
CA THR A 132 8.09 5.65 25.76
C THR A 132 7.20 4.87 24.80
N PRO A 133 7.69 4.35 23.66
CA PRO A 133 6.84 3.60 22.75
C PRO A 133 6.29 2.38 23.50
N THR A 134 4.98 2.35 23.68
CA THR A 134 4.29 1.20 24.28
C THR A 134 4.54 0.01 23.36
N THR A 135 5.31 -0.96 23.84
CA THR A 135 5.72 -2.14 23.09
C THR A 135 5.14 -3.38 23.74
N ILE A 136 4.82 -4.38 22.92
CA ILE A 136 4.38 -5.71 23.37
C ILE A 136 5.39 -6.75 22.91
N GLY A 137 5.64 -7.78 23.72
CA GLY A 137 6.50 -8.88 23.29
C GLY A 137 5.91 -9.61 22.09
N THR A 138 6.68 -9.88 21.04
CA THR A 138 6.20 -10.54 19.82
C THR A 138 5.60 -11.93 20.12
N LYS A 139 6.14 -12.66 21.10
CA LYS A 139 5.59 -13.94 21.57
C LYS A 139 4.27 -13.77 22.32
N GLU A 140 4.15 -12.70 23.10
CA GLU A 140 2.93 -12.35 23.82
C GLU A 140 1.82 -11.99 22.83
N LEU A 141 2.11 -11.09 21.88
CA LEU A 141 1.20 -10.76 20.78
C LEU A 141 0.74 -12.01 20.01
N LEU A 142 1.66 -12.89 19.65
CA LEU A 142 1.32 -14.12 18.95
C LEU A 142 0.38 -15.03 19.75
N SER A 143 0.56 -15.10 21.08
CA SER A 143 -0.32 -15.88 21.95
C SER A 143 -1.74 -15.29 22.01
N LEU A 144 -1.85 -13.96 22.06
CA LEU A 144 -3.12 -13.24 22.04
C LEU A 144 -3.87 -13.45 20.72
N LEU A 145 -3.16 -13.34 19.59
CA LEU A 145 -3.72 -13.54 18.25
C LEU A 145 -4.19 -14.99 18.01
N ARG A 146 -3.45 -15.98 18.50
CA ARG A 146 -3.86 -17.38 18.44
C ARG A 146 -5.07 -17.66 19.32
N GLY A 147 -5.13 -17.08 20.52
CA GLY A 147 -6.31 -17.16 21.39
C GLY A 147 -7.57 -16.59 20.74
N LEU A 148 -7.44 -15.52 19.95
CA LEU A 148 -8.54 -14.97 19.16
C LEU A 148 -8.94 -15.86 17.99
N SER A 149 -7.97 -16.52 17.33
CA SER A 149 -8.23 -17.45 16.24
C SER A 149 -9.01 -18.69 16.71
N ASP A 150 -8.67 -19.21 17.89
CA ASP A 150 -9.34 -20.37 18.49
C ASP A 150 -10.77 -20.07 18.97
N GLN A 151 -11.11 -18.78 19.18
CA GLN A 151 -12.44 -18.31 19.56
C GLN A 151 -13.27 -17.82 18.36
N GLY A 152 -12.70 -17.82 17.16
CA GLY A 152 -13.35 -17.34 15.94
C GLY A 152 -14.48 -18.25 15.45
N PRO A 153 -15.40 -17.72 14.61
CA PRO A 153 -16.47 -18.53 14.02
C PRO A 153 -15.88 -19.66 13.16
N ALA A 154 -16.59 -20.80 13.14
CA ALA A 154 -16.17 -22.01 12.46
C ALA A 154 -15.77 -21.77 10.99
N THR A 155 -14.76 -22.51 10.55
CA THR A 155 -14.25 -22.58 9.18
C THR A 155 -15.38 -22.70 8.15
N GLY A 156 -15.53 -21.68 7.28
CA GLY A 156 -16.46 -21.72 6.16
C GLY A 156 -17.16 -20.40 5.82
N THR A 157 -17.12 -19.40 6.70
CA THR A 157 -17.75 -18.09 6.45
C THR A 157 -16.81 -17.18 5.63
N PHE A 158 -17.36 -16.48 4.64
CA PHE A 158 -16.69 -15.40 3.91
C PHE A 158 -16.42 -14.25 4.89
N CYS A 159 -15.35 -14.36 5.67
CA CYS A 159 -14.94 -13.34 6.63
C CYS A 159 -13.56 -12.78 6.27
N ARG A 160 -13.30 -11.58 6.77
CA ARG A 160 -11.97 -11.00 6.78
C ARG A 160 -11.00 -11.95 7.49
N ASN A 161 -9.83 -12.20 6.92
CA ASN A 161 -8.79 -13.03 7.54
C ASN A 161 -7.75 -12.17 8.26
N LEU A 162 -8.17 -11.14 9.01
CA LEU A 162 -7.24 -10.16 9.57
C LEU A 162 -6.39 -10.78 10.68
N VAL A 163 -7.03 -11.54 11.58
CA VAL A 163 -6.33 -12.21 12.68
C VAL A 163 -5.29 -13.19 12.12
N GLN A 164 -5.66 -14.00 11.12
CA GLN A 164 -4.72 -14.93 10.48
C GLN A 164 -3.56 -14.20 9.78
N THR A 165 -3.84 -13.07 9.12
CA THR A 165 -2.80 -12.24 8.50
C THR A 165 -1.82 -11.70 9.54
N MET A 166 -2.34 -11.21 10.67
CA MET A 166 -1.51 -10.73 11.78
C MET A 166 -0.72 -11.86 12.45
N VAL A 167 -1.28 -13.08 12.58
CA VAL A 167 -0.56 -14.26 13.06
C VAL A 167 0.63 -14.54 12.15
N ALA A 168 0.40 -14.66 10.84
CA ALA A 168 1.47 -14.95 9.87
C ALA A 168 2.56 -13.87 9.87
N GLN A 169 2.17 -12.59 9.94
CA GLN A 169 3.12 -11.49 10.04
C GLN A 169 3.92 -11.52 11.35
N THR A 170 3.27 -11.79 12.48
CA THR A 170 3.91 -11.86 13.80
C THR A 170 4.87 -13.06 13.90
N GLU A 171 4.50 -14.21 13.32
CA GLU A 171 5.39 -15.37 13.20
C GLU A 171 6.61 -15.05 12.35
N GLY A 172 6.42 -14.34 11.24
CA GLY A 172 7.52 -13.84 10.40
C GLY A 172 8.46 -12.90 11.17
N LEU A 173 7.93 -12.02 12.01
CA LEU A 173 8.73 -11.16 12.88
C LEU A 173 9.54 -11.97 13.91
N LEU A 174 8.92 -12.97 14.53
CA LEU A 174 9.59 -13.85 15.49
C LEU A 174 10.71 -14.67 14.85
N GLN A 175 10.50 -15.17 13.63
CA GLN A 175 11.52 -15.88 12.86
C GLN A 175 12.71 -14.99 12.49
N ARG A 176 12.48 -13.68 12.35
CA ARG A 176 13.50 -12.66 12.07
C ARG A 176 14.19 -12.14 13.35
N GLY A 177 13.87 -12.69 14.52
CA GLY A 177 14.49 -12.31 15.79
C GLY A 177 13.94 -11.02 16.41
N MET A 178 12.83 -10.48 15.89
CA MET A 178 12.16 -9.34 16.52
C MET A 178 11.46 -9.81 17.80
N GLU A 179 11.87 -9.25 18.94
CA GLU A 179 11.32 -9.62 20.25
C GLU A 179 10.15 -8.72 20.68
N GLN A 180 10.00 -7.55 20.08
CA GLN A 180 9.02 -6.54 20.45
C GLN A 180 8.31 -5.96 19.23
N CYS A 181 7.02 -5.68 19.39
CA CYS A 181 6.18 -5.00 18.41
C CYS A 181 5.73 -3.65 18.97
N ASN A 182 5.71 -2.63 18.12
CA ASN A 182 5.18 -1.31 18.48
C ASN A 182 3.65 -1.32 18.42
N LEU A 183 2.98 -0.99 19.52
CA LEU A 183 1.51 -0.95 19.58
C LEU A 183 0.92 0.15 18.70
N VAL A 184 1.62 1.27 18.53
CA VAL A 184 1.21 2.37 17.63
C VAL A 184 1.13 1.86 16.20
N SER A 185 2.15 1.14 15.73
CA SER A 185 2.17 0.59 14.37
C SER A 185 1.10 -0.49 14.15
N ILE A 186 0.77 -1.26 15.20
CA ILE A 186 -0.35 -2.21 15.15
C ILE A 186 -1.68 -1.46 15.02
N GLN A 187 -1.85 -0.39 15.80
CA GLN A 187 -3.06 0.42 15.77
C GLN A 187 -3.25 1.13 14.41
N GLU A 188 -2.20 1.77 13.89
CA GLU A 188 -2.19 2.38 12.55
C GLU A 188 -2.50 1.36 11.45
N PHE A 189 -2.00 0.13 11.59
CA PHE A 189 -2.36 -0.94 10.67
C PHE A 189 -3.86 -1.27 10.74
N LEU A 190 -4.44 -1.38 11.96
CA LEU A 190 -5.86 -1.68 12.15
C LEU A 190 -6.77 -0.55 11.62
N ASP A 191 -6.36 0.70 11.80
CA ASP A 191 -7.11 1.89 11.35
C ASP A 191 -7.09 2.00 9.83
N ARG A 192 -5.91 1.90 9.18
CA ARG A 192 -5.81 1.81 7.71
C ARG A 192 -6.58 0.63 7.14
N SER A 193 -6.59 -0.48 7.89
CA SER A 193 -7.42 -1.64 7.59
C SER A 193 -8.91 -1.30 7.54
N ALA A 194 -9.39 -0.46 8.46
CA ALA A 194 -10.80 -0.09 8.54
C ALA A 194 -11.18 0.88 7.42
N GLU A 195 -10.34 1.86 7.16
CA GLU A 195 -10.52 2.84 6.09
C GLU A 195 -10.58 2.15 4.73
N GLY A 196 -9.59 1.31 4.40
CA GLY A 196 -9.55 0.61 3.11
C GLY A 196 -10.76 -0.30 2.88
N GLU A 197 -11.30 -0.93 3.92
CA GLU A 197 -12.55 -1.71 3.80
C GLU A 197 -13.77 -0.86 3.47
N GLN A 198 -13.90 0.27 4.14
CA GLN A 198 -15.02 1.17 3.94
C GLN A 198 -14.98 1.77 2.53
N GLU A 199 -13.81 2.25 2.10
CA GLU A 199 -13.59 2.77 0.75
C GLU A 199 -13.90 1.71 -0.31
N PHE A 200 -13.43 0.47 -0.10
CA PHE A 200 -13.71 -0.63 -1.01
C PHE A 200 -15.21 -0.95 -1.09
N LEU A 201 -15.93 -0.96 0.05
CA LEU A 201 -17.36 -1.24 0.07
C LEU A 201 -18.17 -0.15 -0.66
N GLU A 202 -17.79 1.11 -0.48
CA GLU A 202 -18.41 2.24 -1.18
C GLU A 202 -18.18 2.17 -2.68
N LEU A 203 -16.93 1.93 -3.09
CA LEU A 203 -16.58 1.70 -4.49
C LEU A 203 -17.36 0.52 -5.08
N ALA A 204 -17.42 -0.61 -4.37
CA ALA A 204 -18.13 -1.81 -4.81
C ALA A 204 -19.62 -1.51 -5.07
N ARG A 205 -20.30 -0.83 -4.13
CA ARG A 205 -21.71 -0.45 -4.28
C ARG A 205 -21.93 0.45 -5.50
N GLN A 206 -21.05 1.44 -5.71
CA GLN A 206 -21.14 2.32 -6.86
C GLN A 206 -20.96 1.55 -8.17
N GLU A 207 -19.86 0.81 -8.30
CA GLU A 207 -19.50 0.15 -9.55
C GLU A 207 -20.41 -1.02 -9.92
N VAL A 208 -20.91 -1.78 -8.93
CA VAL A 208 -21.88 -2.86 -9.18
C VAL A 208 -23.18 -2.33 -9.78
N SER A 209 -23.66 -1.16 -9.34
CA SER A 209 -24.85 -0.53 -9.92
C SER A 209 -24.66 -0.19 -11.40
N HIS A 210 -23.49 0.39 -11.74
CA HIS A 210 -23.14 0.71 -13.12
C HIS A 210 -23.00 -0.55 -13.99
N LEU A 211 -22.30 -1.56 -13.49
CA LEU A 211 -22.11 -2.84 -14.19
C LEU A 211 -23.42 -3.58 -14.41
N SER A 212 -24.34 -3.55 -13.44
CA SER A 212 -25.68 -4.15 -13.58
C SER A 212 -26.47 -3.52 -14.72
N THR A 213 -26.39 -2.18 -14.87
CA THR A 213 -27.02 -1.43 -15.96
C THR A 213 -26.44 -1.81 -17.32
N ILE A 214 -25.11 -1.92 -17.42
CA ILE A 214 -24.43 -2.32 -18.65
C ILE A 214 -24.81 -3.76 -19.04
N LEU A 215 -24.80 -4.69 -18.08
CA LEU A 215 -25.21 -6.08 -18.31
C LEU A 215 -26.68 -6.18 -18.75
N GLN A 216 -27.56 -5.32 -18.22
CA GLN A 216 -28.96 -5.26 -18.63
C GLN A 216 -29.12 -4.76 -20.07
N ALA A 217 -28.35 -3.72 -20.46
CA ALA A 217 -28.34 -3.22 -21.83
C ALA A 217 -27.81 -4.27 -22.82
N LEU A 218 -26.76 -5.01 -22.45
CA LEU A 218 -26.21 -6.11 -23.25
C LEU A 218 -27.22 -7.27 -23.40
N LYS A 219 -27.97 -7.58 -22.35
CA LYS A 219 -29.03 -8.61 -22.37
C LYS A 219 -30.18 -8.23 -23.30
N ASN A 220 -30.63 -6.98 -23.26
CA ASN A 220 -31.82 -6.51 -23.98
C ASN A 220 -31.60 -6.29 -25.48
N GLY A 221 -30.34 -6.16 -25.92
CA GLY A 221 -29.91 -6.29 -27.30
C GLY A 221 -30.84 -5.73 -28.38
N SER A 222 -31.04 -4.41 -28.47
CA SER A 222 -31.28 -3.81 -29.78
C SER A 222 -29.95 -3.73 -30.51
N ALA A 223 -29.59 -4.81 -31.20
CA ALA A 223 -28.40 -4.98 -32.02
C ALA A 223 -27.04 -4.73 -31.30
N PHE A 224 -26.15 -5.72 -31.37
CA PHE A 224 -24.71 -5.59 -31.10
C PHE A 224 -23.98 -4.48 -31.93
N SER A 225 -24.74 -3.70 -32.72
CA SER A 225 -24.31 -2.53 -33.48
C SER A 225 -24.55 -1.19 -32.74
N GLU A 226 -25.40 -1.14 -31.69
CA GLU A 226 -25.73 0.12 -31.00
C GLU A 226 -25.02 0.29 -29.65
N VAL A 227 -24.60 -0.78 -28.95
CA VAL A 227 -23.78 -0.63 -27.74
C VAL A 227 -22.38 -0.21 -28.19
N PRO A 228 -21.97 1.05 -27.94
CA PRO A 228 -20.67 1.52 -28.38
C PRO A 228 -19.59 0.69 -27.67
N SER A 229 -18.57 0.27 -28.41
CA SER A 229 -17.42 -0.49 -27.89
C SER A 229 -16.79 0.16 -26.66
N SER A 230 -16.92 1.49 -26.50
CA SER A 230 -16.52 2.24 -25.33
C SER A 230 -17.25 1.87 -24.03
N HIS A 231 -18.54 1.48 -24.07
CA HIS A 231 -19.27 1.09 -22.85
C HIS A 231 -18.82 -0.25 -22.29
N LEU A 232 -18.49 -1.20 -23.18
CA LEU A 232 -17.97 -2.50 -22.76
C LEU A 232 -16.51 -2.40 -22.30
N GLN A 233 -15.71 -1.57 -22.97
CA GLN A 233 -14.37 -1.22 -22.52
C GLN A 233 -14.40 -0.58 -21.12
N ASN A 234 -15.32 0.36 -20.89
CA ASN A 234 -15.50 1.00 -19.58
C ASN A 234 -15.95 -0.02 -18.51
N ALA A 235 -16.78 -1.01 -18.87
CA ALA A 235 -17.15 -2.09 -17.95
C ALA A 235 -15.94 -2.96 -17.56
N VAL A 236 -15.07 -3.28 -18.52
CA VAL A 236 -13.83 -4.03 -18.26
C VAL A 236 -12.90 -3.25 -17.31
N GLU A 237 -12.72 -1.96 -17.55
CA GLU A 237 -11.91 -1.07 -16.69
C GLU A 237 -12.47 -0.99 -15.27
N ARG A 238 -13.79 -0.85 -15.11
CA ARG A 238 -14.46 -0.83 -13.80
C ARG A 238 -14.26 -2.13 -13.03
N VAL A 239 -14.37 -3.28 -13.72
CA VAL A 239 -14.11 -4.58 -13.08
C VAL A 239 -12.64 -4.73 -12.68
N ALA A 240 -11.70 -4.21 -13.48
CA ALA A 240 -10.29 -4.17 -13.13
C ALA A 240 -10.03 -3.29 -11.89
N GLN A 241 -10.68 -2.14 -11.80
CA GLN A 241 -10.63 -1.27 -10.62
C GLN A 241 -11.15 -1.98 -9.36
N LEU A 242 -12.30 -2.66 -9.46
CA LEU A 242 -12.87 -3.46 -8.38
C LEU A 242 -11.96 -4.62 -7.94
N TRP A 243 -11.31 -5.27 -8.90
CA TRP A 243 -10.34 -6.32 -8.60
C TRP A 243 -9.11 -5.78 -7.87
N SER A 244 -8.56 -4.65 -8.33
CA SER A 244 -7.41 -3.98 -7.69
C SER A 244 -7.73 -3.52 -6.27
N ALA A 245 -8.90 -2.93 -6.05
CA ALA A 245 -9.35 -2.53 -4.72
C ALA A 245 -9.56 -3.75 -3.80
N ALA A 246 -10.15 -4.84 -4.33
CA ALA A 246 -10.28 -6.09 -3.58
C ALA A 246 -8.92 -6.69 -3.19
N GLN A 247 -7.89 -6.53 -4.03
CA GLN A 247 -6.53 -6.97 -3.73
C GLN A 247 -5.91 -6.18 -2.58
N GLN A 248 -6.06 -4.85 -2.57
CA GLN A 248 -5.51 -3.98 -1.53
C GLN A 248 -6.03 -4.33 -0.13
N VAL A 249 -7.29 -4.72 -0.02
CA VAL A 249 -7.92 -5.13 1.24
C VAL A 249 -7.87 -6.63 1.51
N ASN A 250 -7.18 -7.40 0.64
CA ASN A 250 -7.05 -8.86 0.71
C ASN A 250 -8.41 -9.62 0.71
N ALA A 251 -9.39 -9.13 -0.05
CA ALA A 251 -10.69 -9.79 -0.26
C ALA A 251 -10.60 -10.91 -1.31
N SER A 252 -9.85 -11.96 -0.99
CA SER A 252 -9.48 -13.08 -1.89
C SER A 252 -10.65 -13.72 -2.67
N HIS A 253 -11.78 -13.94 -2.02
CA HIS A 253 -12.96 -14.51 -2.66
C HIS A 253 -13.60 -13.53 -3.66
N THR A 254 -13.61 -12.23 -3.35
CA THR A 254 -14.12 -11.19 -4.25
C THR A 254 -13.21 -10.98 -5.46
N MET A 255 -11.89 -11.04 -5.25
CA MET A 255 -10.90 -11.02 -6.34
C MET A 255 -11.18 -12.13 -7.36
N THR A 256 -11.47 -13.35 -6.88
CA THR A 256 -11.77 -14.49 -7.76
C THR A 256 -13.04 -14.25 -8.59
N PHE A 257 -14.06 -13.66 -7.97
CA PHE A 257 -15.29 -13.29 -8.66
C PHE A 257 -15.06 -12.23 -9.74
N PHE A 258 -14.37 -11.12 -9.41
CA PHE A 258 -14.11 -10.04 -10.38
C PHE A 258 -13.17 -10.47 -11.50
N MET A 259 -12.19 -11.33 -11.23
CA MET A 259 -11.37 -11.94 -12.28
C MET A 259 -12.23 -12.76 -13.25
N GLY A 260 -13.17 -13.56 -12.75
CA GLY A 260 -14.11 -14.31 -13.59
C GLY A 260 -15.04 -13.40 -14.40
N LEU A 261 -15.52 -12.31 -13.81
CA LEU A 261 -16.34 -11.30 -14.50
C LEU A 261 -15.56 -10.57 -15.59
N HIS A 262 -14.30 -10.21 -15.33
CA HIS A 262 -13.41 -9.60 -16.31
C HIS A 262 -13.20 -10.54 -17.52
N SER A 263 -12.90 -11.82 -17.27
CA SER A 263 -12.79 -12.82 -18.33
C SER A 263 -14.09 -12.96 -19.14
N PHE A 264 -15.24 -12.94 -18.48
CA PHE A 264 -16.55 -12.99 -19.15
C PHE A 264 -16.75 -11.78 -20.08
N LEU A 265 -16.52 -10.56 -19.57
CA LEU A 265 -16.67 -9.32 -20.36
C LEU A 265 -15.67 -9.26 -21.53
N ALA A 266 -14.43 -9.71 -21.33
CA ALA A 266 -13.43 -9.78 -22.38
C ALA A 266 -13.84 -10.74 -23.52
N ILE A 267 -14.43 -11.90 -23.18
CA ILE A 267 -14.95 -12.86 -24.18
C ILE A 267 -16.13 -12.27 -24.96
N VAL A 268 -17.03 -11.55 -24.28
CA VAL A 268 -18.14 -10.82 -24.92
C VAL A 268 -17.62 -9.71 -25.84
N MET A 269 -16.56 -9.01 -25.43
CA MET A 269 -15.94 -7.92 -26.17
C MET A 269 -15.26 -8.38 -27.46
N ASP A 270 -14.56 -9.51 -27.43
CA ASP A 270 -13.88 -10.08 -28.61
C ASP A 270 -14.88 -10.73 -29.61
N ARG A 271 -16.20 -10.56 -29.39
CA ARG A 271 -17.32 -11.00 -30.24
C ARG A 271 -17.29 -12.49 -30.63
N ARG A 272 -16.53 -13.32 -29.89
CA ARG A 272 -16.31 -14.73 -30.26
C ARG A 272 -17.53 -15.62 -30.01
N VAL A 273 -18.49 -15.16 -29.20
CA VAL A 273 -19.61 -15.99 -28.74
C VAL A 273 -20.89 -15.15 -28.61
N THR A 274 -22.00 -15.65 -29.16
CA THR A 274 -23.34 -15.18 -28.80
C THR A 274 -23.72 -15.72 -27.43
N VAL A 275 -23.86 -14.83 -26.45
CA VAL A 275 -24.21 -15.20 -25.08
C VAL A 275 -25.73 -15.15 -24.92
N ASP A 276 -26.31 -16.25 -24.43
CA ASP A 276 -27.73 -16.38 -24.15
C ASP A 276 -28.19 -15.48 -22.97
N ALA A 277 -29.44 -15.00 -23.02
CA ALA A 277 -30.01 -14.10 -22.01
C ALA A 277 -29.97 -14.67 -20.58
N THR A 278 -30.12 -16.00 -20.42
CA THR A 278 -30.06 -16.67 -19.11
C THR A 278 -28.67 -16.56 -18.47
N ARG A 279 -27.59 -16.47 -19.27
CA ARG A 279 -26.23 -16.29 -18.75
C ARG A 279 -26.01 -14.88 -18.20
N TYR A 280 -26.57 -13.87 -18.86
CA TYR A 280 -26.54 -12.49 -18.35
C TYR A 280 -27.30 -12.37 -17.03
N GLU A 281 -28.48 -12.99 -16.92
CA GLU A 281 -29.26 -13.02 -15.67
C GLU A 281 -28.48 -13.68 -14.53
N ALA A 282 -27.82 -14.80 -14.80
CA ALA A 282 -26.99 -15.49 -13.81
C ALA A 282 -25.82 -14.61 -13.34
N VAL A 283 -25.15 -13.88 -14.25
CA VAL A 283 -24.07 -12.95 -13.90
C VAL A 283 -24.60 -11.77 -13.09
N GLN A 284 -25.72 -11.17 -13.48
CA GLN A 284 -26.36 -10.08 -12.74
C GLN A 284 -26.78 -10.51 -11.33
N SER A 285 -27.37 -11.69 -11.19
CA SER A 285 -27.77 -12.23 -9.89
C SER A 285 -26.56 -12.46 -8.98
N ARG A 286 -25.46 -13.02 -9.51
CA ARG A 286 -24.21 -13.20 -8.75
C ARG A 286 -23.55 -11.87 -8.40
N LEU A 287 -23.61 -10.88 -9.29
CA LEU A 287 -23.09 -9.54 -9.04
C LEU A 287 -23.87 -8.86 -7.89
N ALA A 288 -25.19 -8.95 -7.88
CA ALA A 288 -26.01 -8.46 -6.77
C ALA A 288 -25.72 -9.19 -5.45
N GLN A 289 -25.60 -10.53 -5.50
CA GLN A 289 -25.26 -11.32 -4.32
C GLN A 289 -23.87 -10.97 -3.77
N SER A 290 -22.91 -10.61 -4.63
CA SER A 290 -21.55 -10.27 -4.21
C SER A 290 -21.49 -9.04 -3.29
N ILE A 291 -22.41 -8.07 -3.44
CA ILE A 291 -22.50 -6.93 -2.53
C ILE A 291 -22.93 -7.36 -1.13
N ASN A 292 -23.96 -8.20 -1.01
CA ASN A 292 -24.41 -8.70 0.29
C ASN A 292 -23.28 -9.46 0.99
N SER A 293 -22.56 -10.31 0.26
CA SER A 293 -21.39 -11.01 0.80
C SER A 293 -20.30 -10.02 1.24
N LEU A 294 -19.99 -8.99 0.44
CA LEU A 294 -19.03 -7.94 0.81
C LEU A 294 -19.40 -7.20 2.10
N GLU A 295 -20.70 -6.92 2.29
CA GLU A 295 -21.20 -6.30 3.53
C GLU A 295 -21.00 -7.22 4.74
N GLU A 296 -21.31 -8.50 4.60
CA GLU A 296 -21.06 -9.52 5.64
C GLU A 296 -19.56 -9.62 5.97
N TRP A 297 -18.69 -9.56 4.96
CA TRP A 297 -17.24 -9.59 5.15
C TRP A 297 -16.71 -8.35 5.87
N ALA A 298 -17.19 -7.16 5.53
CA ALA A 298 -16.83 -5.93 6.22
C ALA A 298 -17.30 -5.96 7.68
N GLN A 299 -18.49 -6.51 7.94
CA GLN A 299 -19.00 -6.72 9.30
C GLN A 299 -18.14 -7.72 10.10
N CYS A 300 -17.73 -8.85 9.49
CA CYS A 300 -16.76 -9.75 10.10
C CYS A 300 -15.47 -8.99 10.44
N GLY A 301 -14.96 -8.19 9.50
CA GLY A 301 -13.75 -7.40 9.67
C GLY A 301 -13.81 -6.41 10.83
N GLN A 302 -14.95 -5.75 10.98
CA GLN A 302 -15.21 -4.88 12.13
C GLN A 302 -15.24 -5.65 13.45
N ALA A 303 -15.88 -6.82 13.47
CA ALA A 303 -15.93 -7.67 14.66
C ALA A 303 -14.53 -8.17 15.07
N GLU A 304 -13.70 -8.59 14.10
CA GLU A 304 -12.31 -8.99 14.33
C GLU A 304 -11.47 -7.85 14.88
N ARG A 305 -11.52 -6.66 14.27
CA ARG A 305 -10.82 -5.47 14.77
C ARG A 305 -11.24 -5.12 16.19
N ALA A 306 -12.53 -5.14 16.48
CA ALA A 306 -13.04 -4.86 17.82
C ALA A 306 -12.58 -5.91 18.84
N ALA A 307 -12.43 -7.18 18.43
CA ALA A 307 -11.85 -8.21 19.28
C ALA A 307 -10.36 -7.97 19.53
N LEU A 308 -9.60 -7.61 18.50
CA LEU A 308 -8.18 -7.27 18.60
C LEU A 308 -7.94 -6.08 19.54
N GLN A 309 -8.70 -5.00 19.39
CA GLN A 309 -8.60 -3.81 20.23
C GLN A 309 -8.89 -4.08 21.71
N ARG A 310 -9.71 -5.10 22.04
CA ARG A 310 -9.96 -5.49 23.45
C ARG A 310 -8.81 -6.27 24.08
N VAL A 311 -8.03 -6.96 23.26
CA VAL A 311 -6.98 -7.88 23.71
C VAL A 311 -5.61 -7.21 23.68
N LEU A 312 -5.42 -6.20 22.82
CA LEU A 312 -4.20 -5.40 22.80
C LEU A 312 -4.08 -4.54 24.08
N PRO A 313 -2.88 -4.46 24.68
CA PRO A 313 -2.64 -3.60 25.82
C PRO A 313 -2.75 -2.12 25.42
N SER A 314 -3.43 -1.36 26.28
CA SER A 314 -3.62 0.10 26.18
C SER A 314 -2.40 0.88 26.63
#